data_AF-A0A948KHC5-F1
#
_entry.id   AF-A0A948KHC5-F1
#
_cell.length_a   1.000
_cell.length_b   1.000
_cell.length_c   1.000
_cell.angle_alpha   90.00
_cell.angle_beta   90.00
_cell.angle_gamma   90.00
#
_symmetry.space_group_name_H-M   'P 1'
#
loop_
_entity.id
_entity.type
_entity.pdbx_description
1 polymer ?
#
loop_
_entity_poly.entity_id
_entity_poly.type
_entity_poly.pdbx_seq_one_letter_code
_entity_poly.pdbx_strand_id
1 'polypeptide(L)'
;MAIHLATGWIQAGQDYLNPYSALGISPERMKQEFLKDMSRATRDAIHFVPAHDHLNAHRRAVLIVMAYHLGAEIHENLRLKLALLAGRCAEAALESLTDSWRKKVGDAAAIKYARILWKGE
;
A
#
# COMPACT_ATOMS: atom_id res chain seq x y z
N MET A 1 -19.05 -4.40 4.72
CA MET A 1 -17.91 -4.45 3.77
C MET A 1 -16.61 -3.83 4.30
N ALA A 2 -16.63 -2.98 5.34
CA ALA A 2 -15.42 -2.44 5.99
C ALA A 2 -14.60 -3.49 6.80
N ILE A 3 -15.24 -4.56 7.26
CA ILE A 3 -14.64 -5.59 8.13
C ILE A 3 -13.58 -6.43 7.39
N HIS A 4 -13.72 -6.63 6.07
CA HIS A 4 -12.78 -7.44 5.29
C HIS A 4 -11.48 -6.72 4.92
N LEU A 5 -11.49 -5.38 4.91
CA LEU A 5 -10.27 -4.60 4.80
C LEU A 5 -9.54 -4.64 6.14
N ALA A 6 -10.22 -4.42 7.27
CA ALA A 6 -9.60 -4.49 8.60
C ALA A 6 -8.92 -5.85 8.90
N THR A 7 -9.51 -6.98 8.48
CA THR A 7 -8.89 -8.31 8.71
C THR A 7 -7.59 -8.54 7.95
N GLY A 8 -7.43 -7.96 6.75
CA GLY A 8 -6.16 -8.02 6.02
C GLY A 8 -5.04 -7.23 6.71
N TRP A 9 -5.38 -6.11 7.35
CA TRP A 9 -4.44 -5.29 8.12
C TRP A 9 -4.06 -5.95 9.45
N ILE A 10 -5.02 -6.64 10.08
CA ILE A 10 -4.78 -7.42 11.29
C ILE A 10 -3.88 -8.62 10.99
N GLN A 11 -4.10 -9.35 9.88
CA GLN A 11 -3.25 -10.47 9.50
C GLN A 11 -1.84 -10.00 9.11
N ALA A 12 -1.71 -8.95 8.30
CA ALA A 12 -0.41 -8.35 7.99
C ALA A 12 0.31 -7.84 9.25
N GLY A 13 -0.44 -7.28 10.21
CA GLY A 13 0.07 -6.95 11.53
C GLY A 13 0.55 -8.19 12.28
N GLN A 14 -0.23 -9.26 12.35
CA GLN A 14 0.15 -10.52 13.01
C GLN A 14 1.39 -11.18 12.39
N ASP A 15 1.48 -11.20 11.06
CA ASP A 15 2.63 -11.75 10.33
C ASP A 15 3.88 -10.87 10.53
N TYR A 16 3.71 -9.55 10.63
CA TYR A 16 4.79 -8.62 10.98
C TYR A 16 5.22 -8.76 12.45
N LEU A 17 4.31 -9.09 13.38
CA LEU A 17 4.58 -9.19 14.82
C LEU A 17 5.26 -10.51 15.23
N ASN A 18 5.10 -11.57 14.43
CA ASN A 18 5.60 -12.91 14.76
C ASN A 18 7.14 -12.98 14.94
N PRO A 19 7.97 -12.37 14.07
CA PRO A 19 9.44 -12.38 14.22
C PRO A 19 9.95 -11.58 15.43
N TYR A 20 9.21 -10.58 15.89
CA TYR A 20 9.64 -9.67 16.96
C TYR A 20 9.33 -10.19 18.36
N SER A 21 8.36 -11.12 18.49
CA SER A 21 8.13 -11.85 19.74
C SER A 21 9.39 -12.64 20.18
N ALA A 22 10.15 -13.17 19.20
CA ALA A 22 11.41 -13.86 19.42
C ALA A 22 12.58 -12.92 19.78
N LEU A 23 12.43 -11.61 19.56
CA LEU A 23 13.44 -10.57 19.85
C LEU A 23 13.20 -9.85 21.18
N GLY A 24 12.22 -10.29 21.98
CA GLY A 24 11.90 -9.67 23.28
C GLY A 24 11.30 -8.27 23.17
N ILE A 25 10.76 -7.89 22.01
CA ILE A 25 10.11 -6.59 21.81
C ILE A 25 8.66 -6.68 22.31
N SER A 26 8.25 -5.73 23.17
CA SER A 26 6.88 -5.70 23.68
C SER A 26 5.85 -5.40 22.58
N PRO A 27 4.63 -5.94 22.67
CA PRO A 27 3.53 -5.65 21.74
C PRO A 27 3.29 -4.15 21.51
N GLU A 28 3.39 -3.35 22.58
CA GLU A 28 3.23 -1.90 22.53
C GLU A 28 4.32 -1.25 21.70
N ARG A 29 5.59 -1.68 21.86
CA ARG A 29 6.71 -1.15 21.09
C ARG A 29 6.59 -1.55 19.61
N MET A 30 6.17 -2.77 19.32
CA MET A 30 5.93 -3.21 17.94
C MET A 30 4.83 -2.40 17.26
N LYS A 31 3.72 -2.14 17.98
CA LYS A 31 2.64 -1.27 17.50
C LYS A 31 3.15 0.14 17.20
N GLN A 32 4.02 0.70 18.05
CA GLN A 32 4.59 2.02 17.83
C GLN A 32 5.48 2.07 16.58
N GLU A 33 6.34 1.08 16.36
CA GLU A 33 7.17 1.01 15.15
C GLU A 33 6.32 0.84 13.89
N PHE A 34 5.32 -0.05 13.91
CA PHE A 34 4.38 -0.18 12.81
C PHE A 34 3.65 1.13 12.49
N LEU A 35 3.20 1.87 13.50
CA LEU A 35 2.56 3.17 13.29
C LEU A 35 3.52 4.21 12.69
N LYS A 36 4.81 4.18 13.05
CA LYS A 36 5.84 5.04 12.43
C LYS A 36 6.03 4.68 10.97
N ASP A 37 6.14 3.39 10.65
CA ASP A 37 6.30 2.91 9.28
C ASP A 37 5.08 3.27 8.42
N MET A 38 3.87 3.06 8.94
CA MET A 38 2.64 3.48 8.27
C MET A 38 2.57 5.00 8.07
N SER A 39 3.03 5.80 9.03
CA SER A 39 3.08 7.25 8.91
C SER A 39 4.09 7.70 7.84
N ARG A 40 5.24 7.01 7.71
CA ARG A 40 6.20 7.24 6.63
C ARG A 40 5.58 6.87 5.27
N ALA A 41 5.02 5.66 5.14
CA ALA A 41 4.37 5.21 3.91
C ALA A 41 3.25 6.15 3.45
N THR A 42 2.48 6.68 4.41
CA THR A 42 1.43 7.67 4.12
C THR A 42 1.99 8.95 3.53
N ARG A 43 3.09 9.48 4.09
CA ARG A 43 3.77 10.66 3.53
C ARG A 43 4.32 10.38 2.14
N ASP A 44 4.97 9.24 1.94
CA ASP A 44 5.55 8.86 0.64
C ASP A 44 4.45 8.74 -0.43
N ALA A 45 3.30 8.15 -0.09
CA ALA A 45 2.13 8.09 -0.97
C ALA A 45 1.56 9.47 -1.32
N ILE A 46 1.46 10.39 -0.36
CA ILE A 46 1.00 11.78 -0.58
C ILE A 46 1.98 12.53 -1.50
N HIS A 47 3.29 12.36 -1.31
CA HIS A 47 4.31 12.98 -2.16
C HIS A 47 4.40 12.34 -3.54
N PHE A 48 4.11 11.04 -3.65
CA PHE A 48 4.12 10.32 -4.92
C PHE A 48 3.09 10.89 -5.90
N VAL A 49 1.85 11.08 -5.45
CA VAL A 49 0.78 11.69 -6.24
C VAL A 49 0.19 12.86 -5.43
N PRO A 50 0.60 14.12 -5.71
CA PRO A 50 0.02 15.30 -5.07
C PRO A 50 -1.51 15.41 -5.25
N ALA A 51 -2.05 14.76 -6.29
CA ALA A 51 -3.50 14.57 -6.51
C ALA A 51 -4.15 13.52 -5.58
N HIS A 52 -3.51 13.15 -4.46
CA HIS A 52 -4.02 12.24 -3.44
C HIS A 52 -5.47 12.60 -3.01
N ASP A 53 -5.81 13.88 -3.04
CA ASP A 53 -7.15 14.38 -2.70
C ASP A 53 -8.24 14.03 -3.73
N HIS A 54 -7.87 13.84 -5.00
CA HIS A 54 -8.81 13.46 -6.07
C HIS A 54 -9.10 11.94 -6.09
N LEU A 55 -8.33 11.15 -5.34
CA LEU A 55 -8.54 9.72 -5.21
C LEU A 55 -9.52 9.44 -4.07
N ASN A 56 -10.40 8.45 -4.27
CA ASN A 56 -11.27 7.98 -3.19
C ASN A 56 -10.46 7.25 -2.10
N ALA A 57 -11.10 7.00 -0.96
CA ALA A 57 -10.45 6.40 0.22
C ALA A 57 -9.79 5.04 -0.09
N HIS A 58 -10.41 4.21 -0.93
CA HIS A 58 -9.87 2.89 -1.29
C HIS A 58 -8.60 3.00 -2.13
N ARG A 59 -8.58 3.89 -3.13
CA ARG A 59 -7.39 4.13 -3.97
C ARG A 59 -6.25 4.72 -3.16
N ARG A 60 -6.53 5.64 -2.24
CA ARG A 60 -5.54 6.16 -1.29
C ARG A 60 -4.93 5.06 -0.44
N ALA A 61 -5.76 4.15 0.10
CA ALA A 61 -5.26 3.02 0.88
C ALA A 61 -4.32 2.12 0.07
N VAL A 62 -4.60 1.88 -1.23
CA VAL A 62 -3.69 1.13 -2.10
C VAL A 62 -2.35 1.82 -2.24
N LEU A 63 -2.32 3.14 -2.46
CA LEU A 63 -1.06 3.88 -2.59
C LEU A 63 -0.21 3.81 -1.33
N ILE A 64 -0.84 3.89 -0.15
CA ILE A 64 -0.15 3.73 1.13
C ILE A 64 0.43 2.32 1.26
N VAL A 65 -0.33 1.30 0.89
CA VAL A 65 0.13 -0.10 0.94
C VAL A 65 1.29 -0.33 -0.04
N MET A 66 1.24 0.24 -1.25
CA MET A 66 2.35 0.18 -2.19
C MET A 66 3.59 0.89 -1.63
N ALA A 67 3.43 2.09 -1.08
CA ALA A 67 4.53 2.85 -0.49
C ALA A 67 5.15 2.14 0.72
N TYR A 68 4.35 1.45 1.54
CA TYR A 68 4.84 0.68 2.67
C TYR A 68 5.80 -0.44 2.27
N HIS A 69 5.51 -1.14 1.17
CA HIS A 69 6.30 -2.30 0.72
C HIS A 69 7.44 -1.93 -0.24
N LEU A 70 7.22 -0.92 -1.08
CA LEU A 70 8.20 -0.46 -2.08
C LEU A 70 9.14 0.61 -1.51
N GLY A 71 8.73 1.35 -0.48
CA GLY A 71 9.47 2.50 0.01
C GLY A 71 9.73 3.50 -1.11
N ALA A 72 11.00 3.91 -1.27
CA ALA A 72 11.41 4.87 -2.28
C ALA A 72 11.18 4.40 -3.73
N GLU A 73 11.16 3.08 -3.98
CA GLU A 73 10.98 2.50 -5.32
C GLU A 73 9.62 2.89 -5.94
N ILE A 74 8.62 3.25 -5.12
CA ILE A 74 7.33 3.72 -5.64
C ILE A 74 7.51 4.94 -6.57
N HIS A 75 8.47 5.81 -6.28
CA HIS A 75 8.73 7.04 -7.03
C HIS A 75 9.31 6.78 -8.42
N GLU A 76 9.81 5.57 -8.69
CA GLU A 76 10.38 5.18 -9.98
C GLU A 76 9.27 4.82 -10.99
N ASN A 77 8.05 4.52 -10.53
CA ASN A 77 6.93 4.18 -11.41
C ASN A 77 6.24 5.44 -11.97
N LEU A 78 6.94 6.12 -12.90
CA LEU A 78 6.46 7.35 -13.53
C LEU A 78 5.13 7.15 -14.29
N ARG A 79 4.93 6.00 -14.94
CA ARG A 79 3.70 5.73 -15.71
C ARG A 79 2.48 5.61 -14.81
N LEU A 80 2.59 4.86 -13.71
CA LEU A 80 1.56 4.81 -12.67
C LEU A 80 1.22 6.22 -12.16
N LYS A 81 2.24 7.01 -11.83
CA LYS A 81 2.06 8.39 -11.34
C LYS A 81 1.29 9.25 -12.34
N LEU A 82 1.69 9.25 -13.61
CA LEU A 82 1.04 10.05 -14.66
C LEU A 82 -0.39 9.59 -14.93
N ALA A 83 -0.66 8.29 -14.91
CA ALA A 83 -2.00 7.74 -15.07
C ALA A 83 -2.93 8.17 -13.92
N LEU A 84 -2.45 8.13 -12.67
CA LEU A 84 -3.20 8.57 -11.50
C LEU A 84 -3.47 10.08 -11.52
N LEU A 85 -2.47 10.89 -11.87
CA LEU A 85 -2.62 12.35 -11.99
C LEU A 85 -3.68 12.75 -13.04
N ALA A 86 -3.79 11.97 -14.11
CA ALA A 86 -4.77 12.19 -15.16
C ALA A 86 -6.13 11.51 -14.90
N GLY A 87 -6.33 10.90 -13.73
CA GLY A 87 -7.56 10.17 -13.40
C GLY A 87 -7.77 8.88 -14.20
N ARG A 88 -6.78 8.42 -14.96
CA ARG A 88 -6.82 7.20 -15.81
C ARG A 88 -6.60 5.96 -14.94
N CYS A 89 -7.58 5.66 -14.09
CA CYS A 89 -7.49 4.62 -13.07
C CYS A 89 -7.33 3.20 -13.64
N ALA A 90 -7.87 2.93 -14.82
CA ALA A 90 -7.68 1.65 -15.50
C ALA A 90 -6.23 1.45 -15.97
N GLU A 91 -5.62 2.49 -16.53
CA GLU A 91 -4.20 2.49 -16.92
C GLU A 91 -3.30 2.38 -15.69
N ALA A 92 -3.60 3.14 -14.64
CA ALA A 92 -2.89 3.04 -13.36
C ALA A 92 -2.93 1.62 -12.77
N ALA A 93 -4.06 0.92 -12.88
CA ALA A 93 -4.16 -0.46 -12.43
C ALA A 93 -3.20 -1.39 -13.19
N LEU A 94 -3.08 -1.23 -14.51
CA LEU A 94 -2.15 -2.02 -15.32
C LEU A 94 -0.70 -1.69 -14.99
N GLU A 95 -0.35 -0.40 -14.92
CA GLU A 95 1.00 0.08 -14.59
C GLU A 95 1.42 -0.28 -13.15
N SER A 96 0.46 -0.56 -12.25
CA SER A 96 0.76 -1.02 -10.89
C SER A 96 1.27 -2.47 -10.84
N LEU A 97 1.00 -3.29 -11.85
CA LEU A 97 1.28 -4.73 -11.86
C LEU A 97 2.74 -5.07 -12.23
N THR A 98 3.68 -4.33 -11.65
CA THR A 98 5.13 -4.52 -11.86
C THR A 98 5.64 -5.82 -11.21
N ASP A 99 6.73 -6.36 -11.74
CA ASP A 99 7.37 -7.56 -11.18
C ASP A 99 7.92 -7.32 -9.77
N SER A 100 8.48 -6.14 -9.51
CA SER A 100 8.97 -5.76 -8.18
C SER A 100 7.83 -5.77 -7.16
N TRP A 101 6.68 -5.19 -7.52
CA TRP A 101 5.51 -5.18 -6.68
C TRP A 101 4.97 -6.59 -6.41
N ARG A 102 4.79 -7.39 -7.46
CA ARG A 102 4.31 -8.78 -7.36
C ARG A 102 5.21 -9.64 -6.49
N LYS A 103 6.54 -9.47 -6.56
CA LYS A 103 7.49 -10.18 -5.69
C LYS A 103 7.35 -9.81 -4.22
N LYS A 104 6.92 -8.58 -3.90
CA LYS A 104 6.78 -8.11 -2.50
C LYS A 104 5.49 -8.61 -1.83
N VAL A 105 4.37 -8.61 -2.54
CA VAL A 105 3.05 -8.93 -1.95
C VAL A 105 2.40 -10.21 -2.48
N GLY A 106 2.98 -10.82 -3.51
CA GLY A 106 2.40 -11.96 -4.22
C GLY A 106 1.37 -11.54 -5.27
N ASP A 107 1.17 -12.39 -6.28
CA ASP A 107 0.30 -12.10 -7.43
C ASP A 107 -1.16 -11.87 -7.05
N ALA A 108 -1.70 -12.69 -6.14
CA ALA A 108 -3.10 -12.57 -5.73
C ALA A 108 -3.39 -11.19 -5.09
N ALA A 109 -2.49 -10.71 -4.24
CA ALA A 109 -2.60 -9.40 -3.61
C ALA A 109 -2.40 -8.27 -4.65
N ALA A 110 -1.39 -8.39 -5.52
CA ALA A 110 -1.14 -7.41 -6.57
C ALA A 110 -2.36 -7.21 -7.48
N ILE A 111 -3.00 -8.30 -7.91
CA ILE A 111 -4.23 -8.26 -8.73
C ILE A 111 -5.38 -7.62 -7.97
N LYS A 112 -5.55 -7.93 -6.68
CA LYS A 112 -6.57 -7.32 -5.83
C LYS A 112 -6.37 -5.80 -5.74
N TYR A 113 -5.15 -5.33 -5.50
CA TYR A 113 -4.85 -3.91 -5.41
C TYR A 113 -5.02 -3.17 -6.73
N ALA A 114 -4.64 -3.79 -7.86
CA ALA A 114 -4.92 -3.25 -9.19
C ALA A 114 -6.42 -3.10 -9.44
N ARG A 115 -7.24 -4.09 -9.04
CA ARG A 115 -8.69 -4.00 -9.14
C ARG A 115 -9.27 -2.83 -8.33
N ILE A 116 -8.76 -2.61 -7.11
CA ILE A 116 -9.18 -1.48 -6.27
C ILE A 116 -8.75 -0.14 -6.91
N LEU A 117 -7.55 -0.06 -7.49
CA LEU A 117 -7.12 1.13 -8.25
C LEU A 117 -8.09 1.44 -9.38
N TRP A 118 -8.48 0.42 -10.15
CA TRP A 118 -9.43 0.58 -11.24
C TRP A 118 -10.83 0.96 -10.76
N LYS A 119 -11.47 0.11 -9.96
CA LYS A 119 -12.90 0.23 -9.60
C LYS A 119 -13.17 1.21 -8.47
N GLY A 120 -12.19 1.41 -7.59
CA GLY A 120 -12.32 2.28 -6.43
C GLY A 120 -13.07 1.65 -5.26
N GLU A 121 -13.25 0.32 -5.25
CA GLU A 121 -13.92 -0.49 -4.22
C GLU A 121 -13.32 -1.90 -4.12
#